data_AF-A0A1R3L7D7-F1
#
_entry.id   AF-A0A1R3L7D7-F1
#
_cell.length_a   1.000
_cell.length_b   1.000
_cell.length_c   1.000
_cell.angle_alpha   90.00
_cell.angle_beta   90.00
_cell.angle_gamma   90.00
#
_symmetry.space_group_name_H-M   'P 1'
#
loop_
_entity.id
_entity.type
_entity.pdbx_description
1 polymer ?
#
loop_
_entity_poly.entity_id
_entity_poly.type
_entity_poly.pdbx_seq_one_letter_code
_entity_poly.pdbx_strand_id
1 'polypeptide(L)'
;MQNFTQKFVGMMKSENIFQWQGGTIIVSQIENEFRHLERDQGAPAKAYAGWAEKMKLDLDTGIQWIMCKEDDAPDPIINTWNGLCDRGFHQKCLNPPLLSEDSKVKTSKILRSFDVSDIS
;
A
#
# COMPACT_ATOMS: atom_id res chain seq x y z
N MET A 1 -16.20 -7.82 1.09
CA MET A 1 -14.94 -7.24 1.60
C MET A 1 -14.75 -7.50 3.09
N GLN A 2 -15.55 -6.87 3.98
CA GLN A 2 -15.36 -6.92 5.44
C GLN A 2 -15.14 -8.32 6.04
N ASN A 3 -16.04 -9.28 5.80
CA ASN A 3 -15.92 -10.62 6.41
C ASN A 3 -14.60 -11.32 6.03
N PHE A 4 -14.14 -11.13 4.78
CA PHE A 4 -12.88 -11.71 4.33
C PHE A 4 -11.69 -11.01 4.99
N THR A 5 -11.69 -9.68 5.01
CA THR A 5 -10.63 -8.89 5.66
C THR A 5 -10.54 -9.20 7.15
N GLN A 6 -11.67 -9.29 7.86
CA GLN A 6 -11.74 -9.66 9.27
C GLN A 6 -11.18 -11.06 9.52
N LYS A 7 -11.56 -12.04 8.69
CA LYS A 7 -11.03 -13.39 8.78
C LYS A 7 -9.52 -13.41 8.58
N PHE A 8 -9.02 -12.71 7.57
CA PHE A 8 -7.59 -12.65 7.28
C PHE A 8 -6.82 -11.99 8.42
N VAL A 9 -7.23 -10.80 8.88
CA VAL A 9 -6.61 -10.14 10.04
C VAL A 9 -6.68 -11.01 11.29
N GLY A 10 -7.80 -11.69 11.53
CA GLY A 10 -7.94 -12.61 12.66
C GLY A 10 -6.91 -13.76 12.60
N MET A 11 -6.73 -14.37 11.43
CA MET A 11 -5.70 -15.39 11.21
C MET A 11 -4.28 -14.83 11.40
N MET A 12 -4.02 -13.61 10.93
CA MET A 12 -2.70 -12.98 11.06
C MET A 12 -2.39 -12.63 12.53
N LYS A 13 -3.40 -12.21 13.30
CA LYS A 13 -3.28 -12.01 14.74
C LYS A 13 -3.03 -13.34 15.46
N SER A 14 -3.73 -14.42 15.11
CA SER A 14 -3.55 -15.71 15.79
C SER A 14 -2.18 -16.34 15.57
N GLU A 15 -1.59 -16.13 14.39
CA GLU A 15 -0.26 -16.63 14.04
C GLU A 15 0.90 -15.68 14.46
N ASN A 16 0.61 -14.59 15.17
CA ASN A 16 1.60 -13.60 15.64
C ASN A 16 2.47 -13.00 14.53
N ILE A 17 1.91 -12.80 13.33
CA ILE A 17 2.69 -12.33 12.17
C ILE A 17 2.75 -10.81 12.02
N PHE A 18 2.02 -10.04 12.83
CA PHE A 18 2.21 -8.58 12.91
C PHE A 18 3.48 -8.23 13.71
N GLN A 19 4.16 -7.14 13.32
CA GLN A 19 5.46 -6.77 13.89
C GLN A 19 5.43 -6.55 15.41
N TRP A 20 4.36 -5.96 15.95
CA TRP A 20 4.21 -5.78 17.41
C TRP A 20 4.01 -7.10 18.16
N GLN A 21 3.66 -8.19 17.46
CA GLN A 21 3.57 -9.56 18.00
C GLN A 21 4.88 -10.35 17.83
N GLY A 22 5.94 -9.74 17.29
CA GLY A 22 7.20 -10.41 16.93
C GLY A 22 7.23 -10.98 15.50
N GLY A 23 6.20 -10.70 14.69
CA GLY A 23 6.12 -11.11 13.30
C GLY A 23 6.80 -10.16 12.31
N THR A 24 6.51 -10.35 11.03
CA THR A 24 7.18 -9.65 9.92
C THR A 24 6.29 -8.64 9.17
N ILE A 25 4.96 -8.67 9.37
CA ILE A 25 4.04 -7.75 8.71
C ILE A 25 4.10 -6.39 9.42
N ILE A 26 4.56 -5.37 8.68
CA ILE A 26 4.75 -3.99 9.17
C ILE A 26 3.73 -2.98 8.60
N VAL A 27 3.10 -3.31 7.47
CA VAL A 27 2.15 -2.46 6.77
C VAL A 27 1.03 -3.33 6.19
N SER A 28 -0.18 -2.79 6.11
CA SER A 28 -1.30 -3.41 5.40
C SER A 28 -1.95 -2.42 4.45
N GLN A 29 -2.32 -2.89 3.26
CA GLN A 29 -3.06 -2.10 2.28
C GLN A 29 -4.53 -2.49 2.29
N ILE A 30 -5.42 -1.50 2.24
CA ILE A 30 -6.82 -1.69 1.89
C ILE A 30 -7.08 -1.01 0.55
N GLU A 31 -7.98 -1.58 -0.25
CA GLU A 31 -8.26 -1.09 -1.60
C GLU A 31 -7.00 -0.98 -2.49
N ASN A 32 -7.20 -0.69 -3.78
CA ASN A 32 -6.10 -0.53 -4.71
C ASN A 32 -6.46 0.46 -5.83
N GLU A 33 -5.75 1.59 -5.89
CA GLU A 33 -5.94 2.66 -6.89
C GLU A 33 -7.41 3.13 -7.03
N PHE A 34 -8.17 3.09 -5.93
CA PHE A 34 -9.62 3.23 -5.96
C PHE A 34 -10.08 4.65 -6.31
N ARG A 35 -9.25 5.66 -6.06
CA ARG A 35 -9.52 7.06 -6.44
C ARG A 35 -9.95 7.26 -7.89
N HIS A 36 -9.46 6.44 -8.82
CA HIS A 36 -9.92 6.51 -10.21
C HIS A 36 -11.42 6.21 -10.32
N LEU A 37 -11.89 5.18 -9.61
CA LEU A 37 -13.31 4.83 -9.55
C LEU A 37 -14.13 5.86 -8.76
N GLU A 38 -13.58 6.49 -7.72
CA GLU A 38 -14.27 7.58 -7.03
C GLU A 38 -14.60 8.75 -7.95
N ARG A 39 -13.65 9.14 -8.79
CA ARG A 39 -13.82 10.25 -9.74
C ARG A 39 -14.86 9.92 -10.80
N ASP A 40 -14.89 8.68 -11.26
CA ASP A 40 -15.79 8.23 -12.33
C ASP A 40 -17.21 7.95 -11.82
N GLN A 41 -17.36 7.40 -10.61
CA GLN A 41 -18.64 6.96 -10.06
C GLN A 41 -19.25 7.93 -9.03
N GLY A 42 -18.48 8.91 -8.57
CA GLY A 42 -18.96 9.99 -7.69
C GLY A 42 -19.34 9.53 -6.29
N ALA A 43 -20.45 10.07 -5.77
CA ALA A 43 -20.81 9.94 -4.35
C ALA A 43 -20.90 8.50 -3.81
N PRO A 44 -21.43 7.50 -4.55
CA PRO A 44 -21.47 6.11 -4.07
C PRO A 44 -20.07 5.50 -3.86
N ALA A 45 -19.12 5.77 -4.76
CA ALA A 45 -17.76 5.25 -4.63
C ALA A 45 -17.02 5.94 -3.46
N LYS A 46 -17.20 7.24 -3.29
CA LYS A 46 -16.66 7.97 -2.13
C LYS A 46 -17.24 7.46 -0.80
N ALA A 47 -18.53 7.13 -0.77
CA ALA A 47 -19.15 6.51 0.40
C ALA A 47 -18.57 5.11 0.70
N TYR A 48 -18.25 4.33 -0.34
CA TYR A 48 -17.59 3.04 -0.18
C TYR A 48 -16.17 3.18 0.36
N ALA A 49 -15.36 4.10 -0.16
CA ALA A 49 -14.00 4.32 0.34
C ALA A 49 -14.01 4.74 1.82
N GLY A 50 -14.87 5.69 2.20
CA GLY A 50 -15.03 6.08 3.60
C GLY A 50 -15.50 4.92 4.51
N TRP A 51 -16.35 4.02 3.99
CA TRP A 51 -16.71 2.79 4.69
C TRP A 51 -15.51 1.83 4.84
N ALA A 52 -14.72 1.64 3.79
CA ALA A 52 -13.56 0.75 3.80
C ALA A 52 -12.45 1.26 4.75
N GLU A 53 -12.26 2.58 4.81
CA GLU A 53 -11.39 3.26 5.77
C GLU A 53 -11.82 3.01 7.21
N LYS A 54 -13.09 3.24 7.52
CA LYS A 54 -13.60 2.97 8.87
C LYS A 54 -13.45 1.50 9.24
N MET A 55 -13.82 0.60 8.33
CA MET A 55 -13.76 -0.84 8.53
C MET A 55 -12.35 -1.29 8.90
N LYS A 56 -11.29 -0.76 8.27
CA LYS A 56 -9.92 -1.17 8.56
C LYS A 56 -9.38 -0.64 9.90
N LEU A 57 -9.78 0.58 10.29
CA LEU A 57 -9.40 1.15 11.58
C LEU A 57 -10.02 0.33 12.72
N ASP A 58 -11.26 -0.13 12.54
CA ASP A 58 -11.96 -1.00 13.50
C ASP A 58 -11.31 -2.41 13.64
N LEU A 59 -10.42 -2.82 12.71
CA LEU A 59 -9.69 -4.10 12.82
C LEU A 59 -8.54 -4.08 13.82
N ASP A 60 -8.10 -2.88 14.22
CA ASP A 60 -7.05 -2.64 15.21
C ASP A 60 -5.82 -3.55 15.03
N THR A 61 -5.21 -3.48 13.85
CA THR A 61 -4.06 -4.34 13.50
C THR A 61 -2.77 -3.96 14.23
N GLY A 62 -2.73 -2.83 14.93
CA GLY A 62 -1.53 -2.31 15.60
C GLY A 62 -0.39 -1.91 14.66
N ILE A 63 -0.63 -1.92 13.35
CA ILE A 63 0.35 -1.56 12.31
C ILE A 63 -0.25 -0.53 11.34
N GLN A 64 0.62 0.09 10.55
CA GLN A 64 0.23 1.17 9.65
C GLN A 64 -0.62 0.66 8.48
N TRP A 65 -1.71 1.38 8.17
CA TRP A 65 -2.50 1.17 6.96
C TRP A 65 -2.05 2.12 5.84
N ILE A 66 -2.00 1.59 4.61
CA ILE A 66 -1.76 2.36 3.39
C ILE A 66 -2.93 2.26 2.41
N MET A 67 -3.03 3.26 1.53
CA MET A 67 -3.88 3.26 0.34
C MET A 67 -3.09 3.83 -0.83
N CYS A 68 -3.06 3.13 -1.97
CA CYS A 68 -2.29 3.59 -3.13
C CYS A 68 -3.12 4.49 -4.05
N LYS A 69 -2.50 5.57 -4.55
CA LYS A 69 -3.09 6.62 -5.39
C LYS A 69 -4.34 7.26 -4.81
N GLU A 70 -4.41 7.37 -3.49
CA GLU A 70 -5.55 7.95 -2.78
C GLU A 70 -5.15 9.30 -2.16
N ASP A 71 -5.17 10.37 -2.98
CA ASP A 71 -4.69 11.71 -2.59
C ASP A 71 -5.50 12.39 -1.46
N ASP A 72 -6.68 11.87 -1.12
CA ASP A 72 -7.51 12.31 0.01
C ASP A 72 -7.64 11.27 1.11
N ALA A 73 -6.73 10.28 1.18
CA ALA A 73 -6.66 9.34 2.29
C ALA A 73 -6.57 10.10 3.63
N PRO A 74 -7.48 9.88 4.59
CA PRO A 74 -7.49 10.61 5.84
C PRO A 74 -6.45 10.06 6.82
N ASP A 75 -5.97 10.91 7.73
CA ASP A 75 -5.14 10.48 8.85
C ASP A 75 -5.86 9.37 9.67
N PRO A 76 -5.15 8.33 10.16
CA PRO A 76 -3.70 8.12 10.11
C PRO A 76 -3.21 7.33 8.88
N ILE A 77 -3.98 7.24 7.79
CA ILE A 77 -3.69 6.38 6.64
C ILE A 77 -2.63 7.05 5.76
N ILE A 78 -1.58 6.30 5.38
CA ILE A 78 -0.56 6.83 4.49
C ILE A 78 -0.97 6.57 3.04
N ASN A 79 -1.13 7.64 2.26
CA ASN A 79 -1.23 7.55 0.81
C ASN A 79 0.11 7.07 0.22
N THR A 80 0.07 6.16 -0.75
CA THR A 80 1.26 5.66 -1.47
C THR A 80 1.12 5.88 -2.97
N TRP A 81 2.24 5.90 -3.68
CA TRP A 81 2.24 6.12 -5.14
C TRP A 81 2.53 4.84 -5.91
N ASN A 82 1.96 4.74 -7.13
CA ASN A 82 2.23 3.67 -8.09
C ASN A 82 2.77 4.29 -9.40
N GLY A 83 3.90 3.76 -9.90
CA GLY A 83 4.52 4.17 -11.17
C GLY A 83 5.82 4.95 -11.04
N LEU A 84 6.30 5.51 -12.15
CA LEU A 84 7.55 6.26 -12.19
C LEU A 84 7.44 7.54 -11.35
N CYS A 85 8.27 7.64 -10.32
CA CYS A 85 8.61 8.91 -9.70
C CYS A 85 9.56 9.66 -10.65
N ASP A 86 9.01 10.29 -11.68
CA ASP A 86 9.72 11.17 -12.60
C ASP A 86 10.12 12.46 -11.86
N ARG A 87 11.38 12.91 -12.05
CA ARG A 87 11.99 14.08 -11.38
C ARG A 87 11.27 15.43 -11.65
N GLY A 88 10.35 15.49 -12.60
CA GLY A 88 9.51 16.64 -12.94
C GLY A 88 8.17 16.68 -12.22
N PHE A 89 7.78 15.63 -11.50
CA PHE A 89 6.57 15.61 -10.68
C PHE A 89 6.91 15.84 -9.20
N HIS A 90 7.17 17.12 -8.88
CA HIS A 90 7.20 17.76 -7.56
C HIS A 90 7.87 17.06 -6.35
N GLN A 91 8.50 17.89 -5.51
CA GLN A 91 8.84 17.67 -4.08
C GLN A 91 7.68 17.15 -3.17
N LYS A 92 6.52 16.81 -3.75
CA LYS A 92 5.30 16.33 -3.10
C LYS A 92 5.02 14.85 -3.30
N CYS A 93 5.94 14.07 -3.86
CA CYS A 93 5.91 12.61 -3.75
C CYS A 93 6.23 12.18 -2.30
N LEU A 94 5.40 12.66 -1.36
CA LEU A 94 5.15 12.30 0.02
C LEU A 94 6.33 12.35 1.00
N ASN A 95 6.03 12.76 2.23
CA ASN A 95 6.98 12.78 3.33
C ASN A 95 6.41 11.88 4.44
N PRO A 96 6.86 10.62 4.59
CA PRO A 96 7.89 9.94 3.79
C PRO A 96 7.39 9.43 2.42
N PRO A 97 8.28 9.35 1.41
CA PRO A 97 7.94 8.86 0.07
C PRO A 97 7.79 7.33 0.10
N LEU A 98 6.56 6.82 0.05
CA LEU A 98 6.29 5.39 -0.09
C LEU A 98 5.77 5.08 -1.51
N LEU A 99 6.54 4.27 -2.23
CA LEU A 99 6.17 3.73 -3.54
C LEU A 99 5.65 2.29 -3.34
N SER A 100 4.36 2.08 -3.57
CA SER A 100 3.74 0.75 -3.44
C SER A 100 3.98 -0.11 -4.68
N GLU A 101 4.07 0.48 -5.87
CA GLU A 101 4.36 -0.24 -7.11
C GLU A 101 5.35 0.53 -7.99
N ASP A 102 6.51 -0.07 -8.28
CA ASP A 102 7.46 0.46 -9.27
C ASP A 102 7.27 -0.19 -10.65
N SER A 103 6.83 0.64 -11.60
CA SER A 103 6.69 0.26 -13.01
C SER A 103 8.00 -0.10 -13.74
N LYS A 104 9.18 0.12 -13.14
CA LYS A 104 10.49 -0.23 -13.75
C LYS A 104 10.98 -1.65 -13.51
N VAL A 105 10.25 -2.50 -12.77
CA VAL A 105 10.68 -3.90 -12.53
C VAL A 105 10.40 -4.84 -13.71
N LYS A 106 9.84 -4.36 -14.84
CA LYS A 106 9.77 -5.16 -16.08
C LYS A 106 10.94 -4.86 -17.05
N THR A 107 11.84 -5.84 -17.12
CA THR A 107 12.48 -6.37 -18.35
C THR A 107 13.59 -5.57 -19.08
N SER A 108 14.62 -5.01 -18.41
CA SER A 108 15.91 -4.77 -19.15
C SER A 108 17.21 -4.50 -18.36
N LYS A 109 17.23 -4.42 -17.02
CA LYS A 109 18.48 -4.02 -16.31
C LYS A 109 18.95 -4.88 -15.13
N ILE A 110 18.43 -6.09 -14.95
CA ILE A 110 18.97 -7.08 -13.97
C ILE A 110 19.90 -8.12 -14.63
N LEU A 111 20.13 -8.07 -15.95
CA LEU A 111 21.05 -9.00 -16.65
C LEU A 111 22.32 -8.36 -17.23
N ARG A 112 22.87 -7.30 -16.59
CA ARG A 112 24.28 -6.93 -16.84
C ARG A 112 24.98 -6.57 -15.54
N SER A 113 26.15 -7.19 -15.38
CA SER A 113 27.14 -7.14 -14.29
C SER A 113 26.81 -7.90 -13.01
N PHE A 114 26.65 -9.22 -13.11
CA PHE A 114 27.46 -10.12 -12.28
C PHE A 114 28.41 -10.82 -13.26
N ASP A 115 29.59 -10.24 -13.44
CA ASP A 115 30.66 -10.92 -14.15
C ASP A 115 31.31 -11.88 -13.14
N VAL A 116 31.37 -13.16 -13.50
CA VAL A 116 31.95 -14.20 -12.62
C VAL A 116 33.48 -14.04 -12.55
N SER A 117 34.07 -13.11 -13.32
CA SER A 117 35.48 -12.73 -13.20
C SER A 117 35.83 -11.96 -11.91
N ASP A 118 34.86 -11.42 -11.18
CA ASP A 118 35.11 -10.70 -9.91
C ASP A 118 35.22 -11.64 -8.70
N ILE A 119 35.17 -12.96 -8.92
CA ILE A 119 35.47 -13.99 -7.92
C ILE A 119 36.51 -14.96 -8.51
N SER A 120 37.74 -14.46 -8.72
CA SER A 120 39.00 -15.23 -8.61
C SER A 120 40.20 -14.29 -8.68
#